data_AF-A0A9Q7AMA4-F1
#
_entry.id   AF-A0A9Q7AMA4-F1
#
_cell.length_a   1.000
_cell.length_b   1.000
_cell.length_c   1.000
_cell.angle_alpha   90.00
_cell.angle_beta   90.00
_cell.angle_gamma   90.00
#
_symmetry.space_group_name_H-M   'P 1'
#
loop_
_entity.id
_entity.type
_entity.pdbx_description
1 polymer ?
#
loop_
_entity_poly.entity_id
_entity_poly.type
_entity_poly.pdbx_seq_one_letter_code
_entity_poly.pdbx_strand_id
1 'polypeptide(L)'
;MKKAVLMLAAVAALLVGLLIHQRLREGPPDPALFMTRALSGDLEVSLRSPDGAALGAWASPALEALAGGLEGDDPLPGLLVLKFGDVLSHLGPFAVRLALSGDGTARLEGAYAVTSREPEPLVRGLLLQAAAAHSGLALEPFALDLPHVSPLGVLKDEKRLLATYFALWEDRGRALLLAASTPEVLAAMVEAAGDEACRHPVDAPPAGLVDIALSLSSALVEAEPLFASRSLPEGSRLLLSVAFDRQGGDGLVRLKTNAWDLLATEAERGGSLPLGEISPLVGGGSPLVVAAGRLRNVDFGGVADLLSRAGEEAGADEIASFLDGLFHLTREERESLFAGPVVAVVGGRAHSPLGETPGLYLLLHPSRPDLAETLLERVLSLPQPIPFGDVTAEGWSRAATLQAFADVTVAADPKRLLLGILDPAGLPLPVEETGPFREPLDPDGYGGFYLSTARLDEALTPLLLRLAPLDDRLARAAQLLEAIAERIEALSLRFLSPGEALLRVLSRSGGA
;
A
#
# COMPACT_ATOMS: atom_id res chain seq x y z
N MET A 1 -48.11 1.60 40.75
CA MET A 1 -47.45 0.29 40.49
C MET A 1 -46.81 0.18 39.11
N LYS A 2 -47.52 0.30 37.98
CA LYS A 2 -46.92 0.15 36.63
C LYS A 2 -45.71 1.06 36.34
N LYS A 3 -45.73 2.31 36.81
CA LYS A 3 -44.58 3.25 36.67
C LYS A 3 -43.34 2.86 37.50
N ALA A 4 -43.54 2.25 38.68
CA ALA A 4 -42.43 1.80 39.53
C ALA A 4 -41.74 0.55 38.96
N VAL A 5 -42.52 -0.35 38.35
CA VAL A 5 -42.01 -1.56 37.67
C VAL A 5 -41.21 -1.19 36.40
N LEU A 6 -41.67 -0.20 35.63
CA LEU A 6 -40.95 0.30 34.45
C LEU A 6 -39.63 1.01 34.83
N MET A 7 -39.61 1.75 35.93
CA MET A 7 -38.40 2.40 36.43
C MET A 7 -37.38 1.39 36.97
N LEU A 8 -37.83 0.35 37.69
CA LEU A 8 -36.98 -0.75 38.15
C LEU A 8 -36.43 -1.59 36.98
N ALA A 9 -37.22 -1.82 35.92
CA ALA A 9 -36.77 -2.51 34.72
C ALA A 9 -35.74 -1.68 33.92
N ALA A 10 -35.92 -0.36 33.84
CA ALA A 10 -34.96 0.54 33.21
C ALA A 10 -33.64 0.61 33.99
N VAL A 11 -33.69 0.70 35.33
CA VAL A 11 -32.49 0.69 36.19
C VAL A 11 -31.79 -0.67 36.16
N ALA A 12 -32.54 -1.78 36.12
CA ALA A 12 -31.97 -3.12 35.95
C ALA A 12 -31.33 -3.30 34.56
N ALA A 13 -31.95 -2.79 33.48
CA ALA A 13 -31.36 -2.80 32.14
C ALA A 13 -30.11 -1.91 32.05
N LEU A 14 -30.06 -0.79 32.80
CA LEU A 14 -28.90 0.08 32.88
C LEU A 14 -27.76 -0.54 33.71
N LEU A 15 -28.07 -1.24 34.80
CA LEU A 15 -27.10 -1.98 35.62
C LEU A 15 -26.59 -3.24 34.91
N VAL A 16 -27.46 -3.96 34.18
CA VAL A 16 -27.07 -5.06 33.30
C VAL A 16 -26.26 -4.53 32.13
N GLY A 17 -26.62 -3.37 31.57
CA GLY A 17 -25.83 -2.67 30.55
C GLY A 17 -24.46 -2.22 31.08
N LEU A 18 -24.36 -1.77 32.33
CA LEU A 18 -23.10 -1.42 33.00
C LEU A 18 -22.25 -2.64 33.36
N LEU A 19 -22.87 -3.75 33.78
CA LEU A 19 -22.19 -5.02 34.05
C LEU A 19 -21.74 -5.71 32.76
N ILE A 20 -22.54 -5.63 31.69
CA ILE A 20 -22.17 -6.06 30.34
C ILE A 20 -21.08 -5.12 29.79
N HIS A 21 -21.14 -3.81 30.00
CA HIS A 21 -20.09 -2.88 29.60
C HIS A 21 -18.79 -3.05 30.43
N GLN A 22 -18.88 -3.39 31.72
CA GLN A 22 -17.72 -3.77 32.53
C GLN A 22 -17.14 -5.14 32.13
N ARG A 23 -17.97 -6.13 31.78
CA ARG A 23 -17.49 -7.40 31.21
C ARG A 23 -17.00 -7.29 29.77
N LEU A 24 -17.51 -6.36 28.96
CA LEU A 24 -17.03 -6.07 27.61
C LEU A 24 -15.77 -5.20 27.62
N ARG A 25 -15.45 -4.54 28.75
CA ARG A 25 -14.12 -3.96 29.03
C ARG A 25 -13.08 -5.01 29.40
N GLU A 26 -13.48 -6.25 29.70
CA GLU A 26 -12.57 -7.39 29.85
C GLU A 26 -12.30 -8.04 28.49
N GLY A 27 -12.03 -7.22 27.46
CA GLY A 27 -11.37 -7.72 26.26
C GLY A 27 -10.01 -8.33 26.63
N PRO A 28 -9.45 -9.19 25.76
CA PRO A 28 -8.07 -9.62 25.94
C PRO A 28 -7.17 -8.39 26.17
N PRO A 29 -6.19 -8.48 27.07
CA PRO A 29 -5.28 -7.39 27.37
C PRO A 29 -4.57 -6.99 26.08
N ASP A 30 -4.44 -5.69 25.82
CA ASP A 30 -3.79 -5.20 24.61
C ASP A 30 -2.31 -5.61 24.62
N PRO A 31 -1.88 -6.51 23.72
CA PRO A 31 -0.50 -6.99 23.66
C PRO A 31 0.51 -5.87 23.42
N ALA A 32 0.08 -4.75 22.82
CA ALA A 32 0.93 -3.58 22.60
C ALA A 32 1.46 -2.96 23.90
N LEU A 33 0.77 -3.14 25.03
CA LEU A 33 1.19 -2.61 26.33
C LEU A 33 2.47 -3.24 26.87
N PHE A 34 2.87 -4.40 26.33
CA PHE A 34 4.07 -5.13 26.75
C PHE A 34 5.29 -4.79 25.87
N MET A 35 5.14 -3.91 24.88
CA MET A 35 6.24 -3.50 24.01
C MET A 35 7.05 -2.39 24.69
N THR A 36 8.36 -2.58 24.82
CA THR A 36 9.22 -1.68 25.59
C THR A 36 9.65 -0.42 24.80
N ARG A 37 9.88 0.71 25.46
CA ARG A 37 10.37 1.92 24.78
C ARG A 37 11.82 1.79 24.31
N ALA A 38 12.62 1.00 25.02
CA ALA A 38 14.07 0.95 24.92
C ALA A 38 14.55 -0.07 23.88
N LEU A 39 14.09 0.05 22.63
CA LEU A 39 14.82 -0.52 21.51
C LEU A 39 15.69 0.60 20.93
N SER A 40 17.00 0.33 20.91
CA SER A 40 18.01 1.19 20.30
C SER A 40 18.59 0.46 19.08
N GLY A 41 17.72 -0.12 18.26
CA GLY A 41 18.11 -0.82 17.03
C GLY A 41 18.29 0.17 15.88
N ASP A 42 19.19 -0.16 14.97
CA ASP A 42 19.31 0.52 13.69
C ASP A 42 18.13 0.21 12.76
N LEU A 43 17.54 -0.97 12.90
CA LEU A 43 16.31 -1.38 12.23
C LEU A 43 15.34 -1.99 13.24
N GLU A 44 14.10 -1.54 13.21
CA GLU A 44 13.01 -2.09 14.00
C GLU A 44 11.85 -2.48 13.10
N VAL A 45 11.36 -3.70 13.25
CA VAL A 45 10.19 -4.24 12.56
C VAL A 45 9.15 -4.57 13.62
N SER A 46 7.98 -3.95 13.54
CA SER A 46 6.84 -4.22 14.42
C SER A 46 5.68 -4.78 13.61
N LEU A 47 5.00 -5.77 14.15
CA LEU A 47 3.85 -6.43 13.55
C LEU A 47 2.74 -6.50 14.58
N ARG A 48 1.53 -6.07 14.20
CA ARG A 48 0.36 -6.08 15.08
C ARG A 48 -0.84 -6.62 14.33
N SER A 49 -1.65 -7.40 15.02
CA SER A 49 -2.95 -7.82 14.50
C SER A 49 -3.98 -7.89 15.62
N PRO A 50 -5.23 -7.44 15.38
CA PRO A 50 -6.34 -7.72 16.26
C PRO A 50 -6.82 -9.19 16.15
N ASP A 51 -6.37 -9.94 15.15
CA ASP A 51 -6.77 -11.32 14.88
C ASP A 51 -5.55 -12.19 14.53
N GLY A 52 -5.21 -13.16 15.40
CA GLY A 52 -4.12 -14.10 15.18
C GLY A 52 -4.35 -15.02 13.98
N ALA A 53 -5.61 -15.31 13.63
CA ALA A 53 -5.95 -16.15 12.48
C ALA A 53 -5.72 -15.43 11.14
N ALA A 54 -5.94 -14.12 11.09
CA ALA A 54 -5.68 -13.30 9.90
C ALA A 54 -4.18 -13.35 9.50
N LEU A 55 -3.28 -13.52 10.47
CA LEU A 55 -1.85 -13.57 10.21
C LEU A 55 -1.41 -14.81 9.45
N GLY A 56 -1.94 -15.98 9.80
CA GLY A 56 -1.58 -17.24 9.14
C GLY A 56 -1.88 -17.22 7.64
N ALA A 57 -2.92 -16.50 7.23
CA ALA A 57 -3.32 -16.37 5.83
C ALA A 57 -2.52 -15.33 5.05
N TRP A 58 -2.10 -14.22 5.68
CA TRP A 58 -1.46 -13.09 5.00
C TRP A 58 0.05 -12.99 5.17
N ALA A 59 0.55 -13.31 6.37
CA ALA A 59 1.92 -12.99 6.73
C ALA A 59 2.90 -14.09 6.35
N SER A 60 2.51 -15.36 6.24
CA SER A 60 3.45 -16.44 5.89
C SER A 60 4.28 -16.10 4.64
N PRO A 61 3.68 -15.66 3.50
CA PRO A 61 4.46 -15.34 2.30
C PRO A 61 5.29 -14.06 2.43
N ALA A 62 4.75 -13.01 3.05
CA ALA A 62 5.44 -11.72 3.20
C ALA A 62 6.62 -11.80 4.17
N LEU A 63 6.43 -12.55 5.26
CA LEU A 63 7.45 -12.84 6.24
C LEU A 63 8.48 -13.85 5.69
N GLU A 64 8.07 -14.85 4.91
CA GLU A 64 8.98 -15.76 4.21
C GLU A 64 9.87 -15.00 3.20
N ALA A 65 9.31 -14.02 2.50
CA ALA A 65 10.07 -13.14 1.61
C ALA A 65 11.05 -12.24 2.38
N LEU A 66 10.64 -11.67 3.52
CA LEU A 66 11.53 -10.91 4.41
C LEU A 66 12.64 -11.80 4.99
N ALA A 67 12.31 -13.04 5.39
CA ALA A 67 13.28 -14.00 5.90
C ALA A 67 14.25 -14.49 4.80
N GLY A 68 13.78 -14.68 3.58
CA GLY A 68 14.62 -15.04 2.42
C GLY A 68 15.51 -13.90 1.92
N GLY A 69 15.12 -12.65 2.14
CA GLY A 69 15.97 -11.48 1.86
C GLY A 69 17.05 -11.21 2.91
N LEU A 70 16.89 -11.75 4.11
CA LEU A 70 17.83 -11.66 5.24
C LEU A 70 18.76 -12.88 5.32
N GLU A 71 19.05 -13.56 4.20
CA GLU A 71 20.05 -14.64 4.08
C GLU A 71 21.51 -14.15 4.28
N GLY A 72 21.76 -13.43 5.38
CA GLY A 72 23.01 -13.45 6.12
C GLY A 72 22.90 -14.44 7.29
N ASP A 73 23.98 -14.65 8.03
CA ASP A 73 24.09 -15.61 9.14
C ASP A 73 23.12 -15.36 10.33
N ASP A 74 22.13 -14.46 10.21
CA ASP A 74 21.19 -14.11 11.29
C ASP A 74 19.82 -14.82 11.14
N PRO A 75 19.51 -15.83 11.98
CA PRO A 75 18.36 -16.71 11.79
C PRO A 75 17.09 -16.34 12.58
N LEU A 76 17.11 -15.23 13.32
CA LEU A 76 15.98 -14.79 14.15
C LEU A 76 14.67 -14.53 13.38
N PRO A 77 14.66 -14.04 12.12
CA PRO A 77 13.44 -13.96 11.32
C PRO A 77 12.83 -15.34 11.08
N GLY A 78 13.64 -16.38 10.85
CA GLY A 78 13.15 -17.73 10.55
C GLY A 78 12.41 -18.42 11.69
N LEU A 79 12.64 -18.04 12.95
CA LEU A 79 11.95 -18.61 14.13
C LEU A 79 10.60 -17.96 14.43
N LEU A 80 10.39 -16.72 13.99
CA LEU A 80 9.10 -16.02 14.13
C LEU A 80 8.16 -16.31 12.97
N VAL A 81 8.72 -16.52 11.80
CA VAL A 81 8.01 -16.59 10.52
C VAL A 81 7.64 -18.02 10.17
N LEU A 82 8.52 -18.97 10.42
CA LEU A 82 8.27 -20.35 10.07
C LEU A 82 7.74 -21.06 11.32
N LYS A 83 6.51 -21.56 11.22
CA LYS A 83 5.96 -22.70 11.98
C LYS A 83 5.08 -22.42 13.20
N PHE A 84 4.68 -21.17 13.44
CA PHE A 84 3.61 -20.87 14.41
C PHE A 84 2.23 -20.69 13.78
N GLY A 85 2.02 -20.90 12.48
CA GLY A 85 0.69 -20.73 11.84
C GLY A 85 -0.45 -21.46 12.56
N ASP A 86 -0.21 -22.72 12.97
CA ASP A 86 -1.19 -23.51 13.73
C ASP A 86 -1.36 -23.01 15.16
N VAL A 87 -0.28 -22.52 15.79
CA VAL A 87 -0.27 -21.96 17.15
C VAL A 87 -0.99 -20.61 17.19
N LEU A 88 -0.73 -19.74 16.21
CA LEU A 88 -1.30 -18.40 16.05
C LEU A 88 -2.79 -18.45 15.73
N SER A 89 -3.26 -19.51 15.06
CA SER A 89 -4.68 -19.71 14.80
C SER A 89 -5.52 -19.89 16.07
N HIS A 90 -4.88 -20.28 17.18
CA HIS A 90 -5.49 -20.42 18.50
C HIS A 90 -5.24 -19.21 19.43
N LEU A 91 -4.51 -18.20 18.94
CA LEU A 91 -4.17 -16.99 19.69
C LEU A 91 -5.02 -15.81 19.20
N GLY A 92 -5.35 -14.91 20.12
CA GLY A 92 -6.13 -13.70 19.86
C GLY A 92 -5.27 -12.56 19.29
N PRO A 93 -5.59 -11.30 19.61
CA PRO A 93 -4.74 -10.16 19.26
C PRO A 93 -3.28 -10.39 19.65
N PHE A 94 -2.34 -9.84 18.87
CA PHE A 94 -0.92 -9.94 19.18
C PHE A 94 -0.12 -8.69 18.75
N ALA A 95 1.06 -8.55 19.34
CA ALA A 95 2.08 -7.59 18.95
C ALA A 95 3.46 -8.25 19.00
N VAL A 96 4.23 -8.12 17.93
CA VAL A 96 5.61 -8.61 17.81
C VAL A 96 6.50 -7.46 17.39
N ARG A 97 7.72 -7.44 17.89
CA ARG A 97 8.74 -6.48 17.50
C ARG A 97 10.12 -7.12 17.48
N LEU A 98 10.85 -6.86 16.41
CA LEU A 98 12.24 -7.25 16.22
C LEU A 98 13.07 -5.97 16.07
N ALA A 99 14.08 -5.79 16.91
CA ALA A 99 15.13 -4.80 16.71
C ALA A 99 16.42 -5.49 16.27
N LEU A 100 17.13 -4.87 15.34
CA LEU A 100 18.45 -5.25 14.86
C LEU A 100 19.37 -4.05 15.04
N SER A 101 20.56 -4.28 15.60
CA SER A 101 21.60 -3.27 15.79
C SER A 101 22.76 -3.54 14.83
N GLY A 102 23.52 -2.50 14.46
CA GLY A 102 24.66 -2.61 13.56
C GLY A 102 25.81 -3.49 14.06
N ASP A 103 25.83 -3.87 15.34
CA ASP A 103 26.75 -4.84 15.91
C ASP A 103 26.31 -6.31 15.73
N GLY A 104 25.20 -6.54 15.02
CA GLY A 104 24.63 -7.86 14.78
C GLY A 104 23.81 -8.41 15.95
N THR A 105 23.54 -7.60 16.99
CA THR A 105 22.62 -8.00 18.05
C THR A 105 21.17 -7.83 17.59
N ALA A 106 20.36 -8.85 17.84
CA ALA A 106 18.93 -8.79 17.62
C ALA A 106 18.16 -8.96 18.93
N ARG A 107 17.06 -8.22 19.05
CA ARG A 107 16.15 -8.27 20.19
C ARG A 107 14.74 -8.54 19.73
N LEU A 108 14.14 -9.57 20.32
CA LEU A 108 12.77 -9.96 20.05
C LEU A 108 11.88 -9.69 21.25
N GLU A 109 10.72 -9.10 21.00
CA GLU A 109 9.59 -8.97 21.92
C GLU A 109 8.31 -9.44 21.24
N GLY A 110 7.55 -10.32 21.87
CA GLY A 110 6.29 -10.82 21.35
C GLY A 110 5.27 -10.99 22.46
N ALA A 111 4.06 -10.49 22.28
CA ALA A 111 2.95 -10.67 23.19
C ALA A 111 1.73 -11.15 22.41
N TYR A 112 1.09 -12.22 22.87
CA TYR A 112 -0.04 -12.86 22.19
C TYR A 112 -1.17 -13.14 23.19
N ALA A 113 -2.37 -12.65 22.91
CA ALA A 113 -3.53 -12.91 23.75
C ALA A 113 -3.91 -14.39 23.69
N VAL A 114 -4.11 -15.01 24.85
CA VAL A 114 -4.50 -16.43 24.94
C VAL A 114 -5.97 -16.51 25.30
N THR A 115 -6.79 -17.05 24.39
CA THR A 115 -8.23 -17.22 24.60
C THR A 115 -8.54 -18.64 25.11
N SER A 116 -8.22 -18.91 26.38
CA SER A 116 -8.46 -20.21 27.00
C SER A 116 -8.86 -20.08 28.47
N ARG A 117 -9.64 -21.05 28.96
CA ARG A 117 -9.90 -21.22 30.40
C ARG A 117 -8.72 -21.83 31.15
N GLU A 118 -7.86 -22.54 30.43
CA GLU A 118 -6.64 -23.18 30.93
C GLU A 118 -5.49 -22.75 30.00
N PRO A 119 -4.97 -21.52 30.14
CA PRO A 119 -4.00 -20.95 29.21
C PRO A 119 -2.63 -21.66 29.28
N GLU A 120 -2.13 -21.98 30.48
CA GLU A 120 -0.82 -22.62 30.65
C GLU A 120 -0.73 -24.00 29.97
N PRO A 121 -1.62 -24.98 30.25
CA PRO A 121 -1.53 -26.30 29.61
C PRO A 121 -1.65 -26.23 28.09
N LEU A 122 -2.51 -25.35 27.58
CA LEU A 122 -2.69 -25.12 26.15
C LEU A 122 -1.38 -24.65 25.50
N VAL A 123 -0.83 -23.53 25.98
CA VAL A 123 0.37 -22.93 25.38
C VAL A 123 1.57 -23.85 25.53
N ARG A 124 1.75 -24.49 26.69
CA ARG A 124 2.83 -25.44 26.90
C ARG A 124 2.73 -26.65 25.96
N GLY A 125 1.52 -27.15 25.73
CA GLY A 125 1.26 -28.20 24.74
C GLY A 125 1.67 -27.79 23.32
N LEU A 126 1.33 -26.56 22.92
CA LEU A 126 1.70 -26.01 21.61
C LEU A 126 3.22 -25.85 21.45
N LEU A 127 3.92 -25.35 22.48
CA LEU A 127 5.39 -25.23 22.45
C LEU A 127 6.08 -26.59 22.36
N LEU A 128 5.58 -27.60 23.08
CA LEU A 128 6.11 -28.97 23.00
C LEU A 128 5.88 -29.59 21.62
N GLN A 129 4.72 -29.36 21.01
CA GLN A 129 4.43 -29.81 19.64
C GLN A 129 5.35 -29.14 18.63
N ALA A 130 5.57 -27.83 18.74
CA ALA A 130 6.48 -27.09 17.88
C ALA A 130 7.92 -27.61 17.99
N ALA A 131 8.41 -27.88 19.21
CA ALA A 131 9.72 -28.49 19.42
C ALA A 131 9.81 -29.90 18.79
N ALA A 132 8.79 -30.73 18.96
CA ALA A 132 8.75 -32.09 18.42
C ALA A 132 8.67 -32.14 16.88
N ALA A 133 8.04 -31.15 16.26
CA ALA A 133 7.88 -31.07 14.81
C ALA A 133 9.18 -30.69 14.06
N HIS A 134 10.22 -30.23 14.77
CA HIS A 134 11.40 -29.65 14.13
C HIS A 134 12.72 -30.19 14.70
N SER A 135 13.50 -30.83 13.81
CA SER A 135 14.83 -31.33 14.14
C SER A 135 15.78 -30.19 14.52
N GLY A 136 16.27 -30.23 15.76
CA GLY A 136 17.21 -29.25 16.33
C GLY A 136 16.57 -28.23 17.27
N LEU A 137 15.24 -28.29 17.49
CA LEU A 137 14.57 -27.49 18.51
C LEU A 137 14.38 -28.29 19.80
N ALA A 138 14.70 -27.68 20.93
CA ALA A 138 14.46 -28.23 22.26
C ALA A 138 13.77 -27.20 23.15
N LEU A 139 12.73 -27.63 23.87
CA LEU A 139 12.10 -26.81 24.91
C LEU A 139 12.70 -27.18 26.27
N GLU A 140 13.49 -26.27 26.83
CA GLU A 140 14.12 -26.44 28.13
C GLU A 140 13.39 -25.64 29.23
N PRO A 141 13.39 -26.10 30.48
CA PRO A 141 12.88 -25.29 31.58
C PRO A 141 13.80 -24.08 31.84
N PHE A 142 13.22 -22.95 32.24
CA PHE A 142 13.95 -21.86 32.89
C PHE A 142 13.18 -21.35 34.10
N ALA A 143 13.89 -20.62 34.95
CA ALA A 143 13.30 -19.95 36.10
C ALA A 143 13.39 -18.44 35.90
N LEU A 144 12.30 -17.76 36.18
CA LEU A 144 12.21 -16.31 36.24
C LEU A 144 11.19 -15.96 37.32
N ASP A 145 11.57 -15.05 38.22
CA ASP A 145 10.71 -14.61 39.32
C ASP A 145 10.20 -13.21 39.00
N LEU A 146 8.98 -13.14 38.47
CA LEU A 146 8.28 -11.90 38.14
C LEU A 146 6.81 -12.00 38.60
N PRO A 147 6.22 -10.89 39.06
CA PRO A 147 4.84 -10.89 39.51
C PRO A 147 3.90 -11.22 38.34
N HIS A 148 2.92 -12.09 38.59
CA HIS A 148 1.89 -12.47 37.61
C HIS A 148 2.42 -13.21 36.37
N VAL A 149 3.62 -13.79 36.44
CA VAL A 149 4.29 -14.41 35.30
C VAL A 149 4.71 -15.84 35.65
N SER A 150 4.27 -16.79 34.81
CA SER A 150 4.63 -18.21 34.91
C SER A 150 5.59 -18.57 33.76
N PRO A 151 6.86 -18.93 34.03
CA PRO A 151 7.80 -19.33 32.98
C PRO A 151 7.36 -20.66 32.33
N LEU A 152 7.29 -20.70 31.00
CA LEU A 152 6.85 -21.88 30.25
C LEU A 152 8.02 -22.71 29.72
N GLY A 153 9.10 -22.05 29.30
CA GLY A 153 10.31 -22.70 28.81
C GLY A 153 11.13 -21.81 27.87
N VAL A 154 12.31 -22.29 27.50
CA VAL A 154 13.20 -21.70 26.49
C VAL A 154 13.22 -22.62 25.31
N LEU A 155 12.77 -22.14 24.16
CA LEU A 155 12.92 -22.85 22.90
C LEU A 155 14.31 -22.53 22.35
N LYS A 156 15.19 -23.54 22.31
CA LYS A 156 16.55 -23.42 21.79
C LYS A 156 16.67 -24.08 20.43
N ASP A 157 17.30 -23.39 19.49
CA ASP A 157 17.76 -23.97 18.22
C ASP A 157 19.25 -24.32 18.34
N GLU A 158 19.53 -25.61 18.47
CA GLU A 158 20.90 -26.13 18.65
C GLU A 158 21.79 -25.87 17.44
N LYS A 159 21.21 -25.77 16.24
CA LYS A 159 21.99 -25.56 14.99
C LYS A 159 22.42 -24.12 14.84
N ARG A 160 21.62 -23.20 15.40
CA ARG A 160 21.72 -21.77 15.16
C ARG A 160 22.08 -20.96 16.41
N LEU A 161 22.22 -21.63 17.56
CA LEU A 161 22.53 -21.04 18.86
C LEU A 161 21.54 -19.94 19.28
N LEU A 162 20.28 -20.04 18.84
CA LEU A 162 19.22 -19.11 19.18
C LEU A 162 18.39 -19.63 20.35
N ALA A 163 17.91 -18.71 21.19
CA ALA A 163 17.03 -19.00 22.30
C ALA A 163 15.87 -18.01 22.32
N THR A 164 14.64 -18.51 22.49
CA THR A 164 13.46 -17.69 22.75
C THR A 164 12.84 -18.10 24.08
N TYR A 165 12.69 -17.14 24.98
CA TYR A 165 12.15 -17.31 26.32
C TYR A 165 10.65 -17.07 26.30
N PHE A 166 9.88 -18.05 26.76
CA PHE A 166 8.42 -17.97 26.79
C PHE A 166 7.90 -17.93 28.23
N ALA A 167 7.03 -16.99 28.53
CA ALA A 167 6.32 -16.94 29.80
C ALA A 167 4.85 -16.60 29.59
N LEU A 168 4.01 -17.06 30.51
CA LEU A 168 2.61 -16.71 30.53
C LEU A 168 2.39 -15.61 31.58
N TRP A 169 1.89 -14.46 31.16
CA TRP A 169 1.42 -13.42 32.06
C TRP A 169 -0.08 -13.59 32.32
N GLU A 170 -0.50 -13.55 33.58
CA GLU A 170 -1.89 -13.72 34.00
C GLU A 170 -2.33 -12.68 35.03
N ASP A 171 -3.35 -11.88 34.69
CA ASP A 171 -3.98 -10.94 35.62
C ASP A 171 -5.50 -10.92 35.44
N ARG A 172 -6.24 -11.13 36.54
CA ARG A 172 -7.71 -11.03 36.58
C ARG A 172 -8.42 -11.87 35.49
N GLY A 173 -7.94 -13.08 35.22
CA GLY A 173 -8.52 -13.99 34.22
C GLY A 173 -8.18 -13.66 32.77
N ARG A 174 -7.23 -12.74 32.55
CA ARG A 174 -6.64 -12.43 31.25
C ARG A 174 -5.27 -13.07 31.17
N ALA A 175 -4.93 -13.63 30.00
CA ALA A 175 -3.66 -14.31 29.78
C ALA A 175 -2.97 -13.81 28.51
N LEU A 176 -1.65 -13.58 28.59
CA LEU A 176 -0.77 -13.27 27.47
C LEU A 176 0.41 -14.24 27.44
N LEU A 177 0.67 -14.82 26.29
CA LEU A 177 1.96 -15.44 26.01
C LEU A 177 2.96 -14.35 25.68
N LEU A 178 4.02 -14.26 26.47
CA LEU A 178 5.16 -13.39 26.25
C LEU A 178 6.30 -14.23 25.65
N ALA A 179 6.95 -13.70 24.63
CA ALA A 179 8.11 -14.27 23.96
C ALA A 179 9.21 -13.20 23.90
N ALA A 180 10.43 -13.55 24.32
CA ALA A 180 11.54 -12.62 24.36
C ALA A 180 12.85 -13.28 23.95
N SER A 181 13.80 -12.51 23.41
CA SER A 181 15.15 -13.02 23.09
C SER A 181 16.00 -13.31 24.32
N THR A 182 15.75 -12.62 25.46
CA THR A 182 16.45 -12.86 26.72
C THR A 182 15.52 -12.72 27.94
N PRO A 183 15.90 -13.25 29.13
CA PRO A 183 15.14 -13.05 30.36
C PRO A 183 15.00 -11.56 30.76
N GLU A 184 16.02 -10.75 30.51
CA GLU A 184 16.02 -9.31 30.80
C GLU A 184 15.00 -8.57 29.93
N VAL A 185 14.90 -8.96 28.65
CA VAL A 185 13.88 -8.43 27.74
C VAL A 185 12.49 -8.83 28.22
N LEU A 186 12.30 -10.08 28.64
CA LEU A 186 11.03 -10.55 29.20
C LEU A 186 10.64 -9.72 30.43
N ALA A 187 11.58 -9.45 31.33
CA ALA A 187 11.34 -8.60 32.50
C ALA A 187 10.96 -7.17 32.13
N ALA A 188 11.66 -6.57 31.18
CA ALA A 188 11.35 -5.23 30.68
C ALA A 188 9.96 -5.15 30.02
N MET A 189 9.50 -6.21 29.34
CA MET A 189 8.14 -6.26 28.79
C MET A 189 7.06 -6.23 29.88
N VAL A 190 7.29 -6.91 31.00
CA VAL A 190 6.36 -6.90 32.15
C VAL A 190 6.38 -5.55 32.86
N GLU A 191 7.55 -4.92 32.97
CA GLU A 191 7.68 -3.56 33.49
C GLU A 191 6.94 -2.54 32.62
N ALA A 192 7.07 -2.64 31.29
CA ALA A 192 6.34 -1.80 30.34
C ALA A 192 4.82 -1.93 30.52
N ALA A 193 4.30 -3.12 30.79
CA ALA A 193 2.86 -3.28 31.07
C ALA A 193 2.41 -2.52 32.33
N GLY A 194 3.29 -2.30 33.30
CA GLY A 194 3.02 -1.57 34.54
C GLY A 194 3.26 -0.05 34.46
N ASP A 195 4.21 0.40 33.64
CA ASP A 195 4.64 1.81 33.56
C ASP A 195 4.60 2.34 32.12
N GLU A 196 3.77 3.37 31.89
CA GLU A 196 3.62 4.03 30.59
C GLU A 196 4.93 4.67 30.09
N ALA A 197 5.80 5.14 30.99
CA ALA A 197 7.09 5.72 30.60
C ALA A 197 8.01 4.69 29.93
N CYS A 198 7.84 3.42 30.29
CA CYS A 198 8.58 2.27 29.76
C CYS A 198 7.93 1.65 28.51
N ARG A 199 6.73 2.07 28.12
CA ARG A 199 6.02 1.57 26.94
C ARG A 199 6.51 2.23 25.66
N HIS A 200 6.57 1.47 24.59
CA HIS A 200 6.77 2.03 23.26
C HIS A 200 5.54 2.90 22.89
N PRO A 201 5.75 4.17 22.50
CA PRO A 201 4.66 5.00 22.00
C PRO A 201 4.23 4.42 20.65
N VAL A 202 3.07 3.79 20.60
CA VAL A 202 2.48 3.37 19.32
C VAL A 202 1.07 3.87 19.26
N ASP A 203 0.77 4.59 18.18
CA ASP A 203 -0.60 4.89 17.83
C ASP A 203 -1.34 3.57 17.62
N ALA A 204 -2.44 3.37 18.34
CA ALA A 204 -3.26 2.18 18.14
C ALA A 204 -3.66 2.13 16.64
N PRO A 205 -3.41 1.00 15.94
CA PRO A 205 -3.90 0.89 14.58
C PRO A 205 -5.42 1.06 14.61
N PRO A 206 -6.03 1.65 13.56
CA PRO A 206 -7.48 1.63 13.41
C PRO A 206 -8.00 0.21 13.63
N ALA A 207 -9.12 0.09 14.35
CA ALA A 207 -9.65 -1.22 14.75
C ALA A 207 -9.87 -2.13 13.53
N GLY A 208 -9.38 -3.37 13.60
CA GLY A 208 -9.55 -4.38 12.54
C GLY A 208 -8.38 -4.55 11.57
N LEU A 209 -7.29 -3.79 11.71
CA LEU A 209 -6.18 -3.80 10.75
C LEU A 209 -4.97 -4.62 11.22
N VAL A 210 -4.37 -5.38 10.31
CA VAL A 210 -2.99 -5.88 10.48
C VAL A 210 -2.06 -4.72 10.14
N ASP A 211 -1.14 -4.36 11.04
CA ASP A 211 -0.19 -3.26 10.85
C ASP A 211 1.25 -3.77 10.92
N ILE A 212 2.03 -3.47 9.88
CA ILE A 212 3.46 -3.74 9.79
C ILE A 212 4.16 -2.39 9.80
N ALA A 213 4.94 -2.10 10.84
CA ALA A 213 5.72 -0.87 10.93
C ALA A 213 7.22 -1.18 10.90
N LEU A 214 7.94 -0.43 10.09
CA LEU A 214 9.39 -0.43 9.95
C LEU A 214 9.92 0.92 10.43
N SER A 215 10.99 0.90 11.20
CA SER A 215 11.60 2.07 11.80
C SER A 215 13.13 1.97 11.69
N LEU A 216 13.74 2.83 10.91
CA LEU A 216 15.16 2.81 10.55
C LEU A 216 15.89 4.00 11.18
N SER A 217 17.10 3.78 11.71
CA SER A 217 17.96 4.86 12.23
C SER A 217 18.46 5.75 11.10
N SER A 218 18.72 7.03 11.40
CA SER A 218 19.30 7.96 10.44
C SER A 218 20.64 7.44 9.88
N ALA A 219 21.47 6.82 10.71
CA ALA A 219 22.76 6.25 10.30
C ALA A 219 22.60 5.16 9.22
N LEU A 220 21.59 4.29 9.35
CA LEU A 220 21.33 3.25 8.36
C LEU A 220 20.78 3.83 7.05
N VAL A 221 19.94 4.86 7.13
CA VAL A 221 19.41 5.55 5.93
C VAL A 221 20.52 6.31 5.21
N GLU A 222 21.39 7.01 5.93
CA GLU A 222 22.50 7.79 5.36
C GLU A 222 23.60 6.90 4.74
N ALA A 223 23.71 5.64 5.16
CA ALA A 223 24.63 4.66 4.57
C ALA A 223 24.22 4.25 3.15
N GLU A 224 22.94 4.42 2.77
CA GLU A 224 22.46 4.08 1.44
C GLU A 224 22.88 5.13 0.39
N PRO A 225 23.49 4.73 -0.73
CA PRO A 225 23.97 5.67 -1.76
C PRO A 225 22.87 6.59 -2.31
N LEU A 226 21.62 6.13 -2.32
CA LEU A 226 20.46 6.92 -2.75
C LEU A 226 20.18 8.11 -1.82
N PHE A 227 20.59 8.04 -0.56
CA PHE A 227 20.35 9.06 0.46
C PHE A 227 21.64 9.72 0.99
N ALA A 228 22.82 9.32 0.50
CA ALA A 228 24.11 9.84 0.96
C ALA A 228 24.27 11.38 0.83
N SER A 229 23.47 12.03 -0.03
CA SER A 229 23.43 13.49 -0.19
C SER A 229 22.42 14.20 0.72
N ARG A 230 21.64 13.45 1.49
CA ARG A 230 20.58 13.95 2.38
C ARG A 230 21.02 13.75 3.83
N SER A 231 21.24 14.85 4.55
CA SER A 231 21.50 14.78 5.99
C SER A 231 20.18 14.75 6.75
N LEU A 232 20.00 13.72 7.57
CA LEU A 232 18.84 13.57 8.44
C LEU A 232 19.09 14.28 9.77
N PRO A 233 18.05 14.87 10.41
CA PRO A 233 18.19 15.39 11.76
C PRO A 233 18.69 14.31 12.73
N GLU A 234 19.59 14.68 13.64
CA GLU A 234 20.12 13.75 14.64
C GLU A 234 18.99 13.13 15.48
N GLY A 235 19.01 11.80 15.64
CA GLY A 235 17.98 11.06 16.37
C GLY A 235 16.66 10.90 15.62
N SER A 236 16.53 11.40 14.39
CA SER A 236 15.37 11.09 13.55
C SER A 236 15.39 9.64 13.08
N ARG A 237 14.19 9.10 12.84
CA ARG A 237 14.00 7.74 12.33
C ARG A 237 13.06 7.75 11.14
N LEU A 238 13.43 7.04 10.09
CA LEU A 238 12.55 6.81 8.94
C LEU A 238 11.52 5.75 9.36
N LEU A 239 10.25 6.10 9.24
CA LEU A 239 9.10 5.26 9.55
C LEU A 239 8.40 4.86 8.25
N LEU A 240 8.07 3.59 8.12
CA LEU A 240 7.20 3.06 7.07
C LEU A 240 6.18 2.14 7.73
N SER A 241 4.90 2.38 7.55
CA SER A 241 3.85 1.48 8.03
C SER A 241 2.97 1.00 6.87
N VAL A 242 2.56 -0.26 6.93
CA VAL A 242 1.64 -0.88 5.98
C VAL A 242 0.53 -1.53 6.77
N ALA A 243 -0.68 -1.01 6.60
CA ALA A 243 -1.88 -1.51 7.27
C ALA A 243 -2.83 -2.18 6.27
N PHE A 244 -3.30 -3.37 6.59
CA PHE A 244 -4.19 -4.17 5.75
C PHE A 244 -5.60 -4.21 6.35
N ASP A 245 -6.61 -3.91 5.52
CA ASP A 245 -8.03 -3.97 5.82
C ASP A 245 -8.76 -4.89 4.84
N ARG A 246 -9.88 -5.47 5.29
CA ARG A 246 -10.88 -6.06 4.40
C ARG A 246 -12.23 -5.40 4.66
N GLN A 247 -12.69 -4.59 3.72
CA GLN A 247 -14.00 -3.94 3.78
C GLN A 247 -14.91 -4.51 2.70
N GLY A 248 -16.00 -5.17 3.09
CA GLY A 248 -17.04 -5.60 2.14
C GLY A 248 -16.60 -6.61 1.07
N GLY A 249 -15.46 -7.29 1.25
CA GLY A 249 -14.87 -8.19 0.25
C GLY A 249 -13.62 -7.63 -0.43
N ASP A 250 -13.44 -6.31 -0.39
CA ASP A 250 -12.30 -5.62 -0.97
C ASP A 250 -11.08 -5.70 -0.05
N GLY A 251 -9.90 -5.84 -0.65
CA GLY A 251 -8.63 -5.69 0.05
C GLY A 251 -8.19 -4.23 0.05
N LEU A 252 -7.84 -3.69 1.21
CA LEU A 252 -7.37 -2.33 1.36
C LEU A 252 -5.98 -2.36 2.00
N VAL A 253 -5.01 -1.66 1.41
CA VAL A 253 -3.64 -1.55 1.91
C VAL A 253 -3.32 -0.08 2.04
N ARG A 254 -3.08 0.38 3.26
CA ARG A 254 -2.69 1.77 3.56
C ARG A 254 -1.22 1.81 3.86
N LEU A 255 -0.45 2.52 3.06
CA LEU A 255 0.96 2.76 3.27
C LEU A 255 1.14 4.17 3.87
N LYS A 256 1.93 4.29 4.94
CA LYS A 256 2.32 5.57 5.51
C LYS A 256 3.83 5.64 5.69
N THR A 257 4.40 6.82 5.53
CA THR A 257 5.80 7.07 5.79
C THR A 257 6.02 8.53 6.15
N ASN A 258 7.02 8.80 6.99
CA ASN A 258 7.53 10.14 7.22
C ASN A 258 8.73 10.48 6.30
N ALA A 259 9.03 9.63 5.30
CA ALA A 259 10.13 9.82 4.36
C ALA A 259 10.09 11.20 3.72
N TRP A 260 8.90 11.67 3.35
CA TRP A 260 8.74 12.99 2.74
C TRP A 260 9.17 14.12 3.67
N ASP A 261 8.75 14.08 4.94
CA ASP A 261 9.09 15.11 5.92
C ASP A 261 10.56 15.11 6.29
N LEU A 262 11.21 13.94 6.25
CA LEU A 262 12.61 13.78 6.58
C LEU A 262 13.55 14.07 5.42
N LEU A 263 13.22 13.57 4.22
CA LEU A 263 14.14 13.52 3.09
C LEU A 263 13.86 14.60 2.05
N ALA A 264 12.61 15.09 1.91
CA ALA A 264 12.30 16.06 0.86
C ALA A 264 12.95 17.42 1.17
N THR A 265 13.57 18.02 0.15
CA THR A 265 14.05 19.41 0.14
C THR A 265 12.89 20.40 0.20
N GLU A 266 13.20 21.66 0.52
CA GLU A 266 12.20 22.74 0.49
C GLU A 266 11.57 22.91 -0.90
N ALA A 267 12.35 22.75 -1.98
CA ALA A 267 11.86 22.82 -3.35
C ALA A 267 10.88 21.67 -3.70
N GLU A 268 11.19 20.45 -3.25
CA GLU A 268 10.31 19.28 -3.40
C GLU A 268 9.01 19.48 -2.60
N ARG A 269 9.12 19.93 -1.33
CA ARG A 269 7.96 20.20 -0.46
C ARG A 269 7.04 21.28 -1.04
N GLY A 270 7.61 22.36 -1.57
CA GLY A 270 6.85 23.43 -2.23
C GLY A 270 6.18 23.00 -3.54
N GLY A 271 6.66 21.92 -4.17
CA GLY A 271 6.10 21.35 -5.39
C GLY A 271 4.92 20.39 -5.15
N SER A 272 4.81 19.83 -3.94
CA SER A 272 3.80 18.84 -3.63
C SER A 272 2.48 19.49 -3.24
N LEU A 273 1.52 19.44 -4.18
CA LEU A 273 0.20 20.03 -4.03
C LEU A 273 -0.86 18.98 -4.35
N PRO A 274 -2.04 19.02 -3.69
CA PRO A 274 -3.19 18.24 -4.11
C PRO A 274 -3.49 18.47 -5.59
N LEU A 275 -4.07 17.46 -6.21
CA LEU A 275 -4.43 17.41 -7.62
C LEU A 275 -5.32 18.61 -7.98
N GLY A 276 -6.30 18.95 -7.15
CA GLY A 276 -7.28 20.00 -7.42
C GLY A 276 -8.32 19.56 -8.45
N GLU A 277 -9.17 20.49 -8.88
CA GLU A 277 -10.26 20.18 -9.80
C GLU A 277 -9.75 19.69 -11.16
N ILE A 278 -10.27 18.53 -11.60
CA ILE A 278 -10.04 17.96 -12.93
C ILE A 278 -11.34 18.03 -13.70
N SER A 279 -11.25 18.42 -14.97
CA SER A 279 -12.37 18.35 -15.89
C SER A 279 -12.85 16.90 -16.08
N PRO A 280 -14.14 16.65 -16.37
CA PRO A 280 -14.63 15.31 -16.63
C PRO A 280 -13.84 14.60 -17.73
N LEU A 281 -13.58 13.31 -17.52
CA LEU A 281 -12.97 12.44 -18.54
C LEU A 281 -13.92 12.27 -19.73
N VAL A 282 -13.34 12.08 -20.92
CA VAL A 282 -14.07 12.00 -22.20
C VAL A 282 -13.76 10.69 -22.94
N GLY A 283 -14.42 10.49 -24.09
CA GLY A 283 -14.23 9.31 -24.94
C GLY A 283 -15.36 8.28 -24.81
N GLY A 284 -16.29 8.48 -23.87
CA GLY A 284 -17.38 7.56 -23.57
C GLY A 284 -16.94 6.22 -22.98
N GLY A 285 -17.92 5.43 -22.58
CA GLY A 285 -17.68 4.12 -21.99
C GLY A 285 -16.89 4.21 -20.69
N SER A 286 -16.08 3.21 -20.44
CA SER A 286 -15.61 2.91 -19.09
C SER A 286 -14.09 2.70 -19.13
N PRO A 287 -13.30 3.37 -18.29
CA PRO A 287 -11.86 3.43 -18.49
C PRO A 287 -11.22 2.09 -18.08
N LEU A 288 -10.15 1.73 -18.81
CA LEU A 288 -9.30 0.58 -18.51
C LEU A 288 -8.20 0.98 -17.54
N VAL A 289 -7.55 2.11 -17.82
CA VAL A 289 -6.47 2.67 -17.01
C VAL A 289 -6.71 4.16 -16.83
N VAL A 290 -6.50 4.65 -15.62
CA VAL A 290 -6.44 6.09 -15.32
C VAL A 290 -5.21 6.33 -14.46
N ALA A 291 -4.34 7.24 -14.85
CA ALA A 291 -3.25 7.73 -14.01
C ALA A 291 -3.39 9.24 -13.89
N ALA A 292 -3.27 9.78 -12.68
CA ALA A 292 -3.40 11.22 -12.46
C ALA A 292 -2.33 11.70 -11.49
N GLY A 293 -1.85 12.92 -11.71
CA GLY A 293 -0.87 13.55 -10.83
C GLY A 293 -0.57 14.98 -11.26
N ARG A 294 0.32 15.63 -10.51
CA ARG A 294 0.95 16.89 -10.91
C ARG A 294 2.43 16.62 -11.15
N LEU A 295 2.95 17.11 -12.27
CA LEU A 295 4.32 16.85 -12.71
C LEU A 295 5.25 18.05 -12.46
N ARG A 296 5.03 18.80 -11.37
CA ARG A 296 5.90 19.93 -11.01
C ARG A 296 7.29 19.42 -10.60
N ASN A 297 8.33 20.05 -11.15
CA ASN A 297 9.73 19.72 -10.88
C ASN A 297 10.08 18.25 -11.16
N VAL A 298 9.36 17.60 -12.07
CA VAL A 298 9.73 16.25 -12.51
C VAL A 298 11.13 16.33 -13.12
N ASP A 299 12.06 15.66 -12.45
CA ASP A 299 13.34 15.32 -13.04
C ASP A 299 13.06 14.26 -14.11
N PHE A 300 12.83 14.74 -15.33
CA PHE A 300 12.57 13.88 -16.48
C PHE A 300 13.73 12.89 -16.71
N GLY A 301 14.96 13.26 -16.33
CA GLY A 301 16.11 12.35 -16.34
C GLY A 301 15.95 11.23 -15.32
N GLY A 302 15.51 11.53 -14.10
CA GLY A 302 15.21 10.53 -13.08
C GLY A 302 14.05 9.58 -13.43
N VAL A 303 13.02 10.08 -14.12
CA VAL A 303 11.91 9.24 -14.63
C VAL A 303 12.36 8.36 -15.79
N ALA A 304 13.18 8.89 -16.70
CA ALA A 304 13.79 8.11 -17.78
C ALA A 304 14.73 7.01 -17.25
N ASP A 305 15.51 7.29 -16.21
CA ASP A 305 16.34 6.30 -15.50
C ASP A 305 15.51 5.19 -14.84
N LEU A 306 14.32 5.51 -14.34
CA LEU A 306 13.42 4.54 -13.69
C LEU A 306 12.71 3.66 -14.73
N LEU A 307 12.30 4.23 -15.87
CA LEU A 307 11.65 3.50 -16.96
C LEU A 307 12.63 2.66 -17.79
N SER A 308 13.84 3.16 -18.05
CA SER A 308 14.90 2.39 -18.74
C SER A 308 15.33 1.14 -17.96
N ARG A 309 15.18 1.14 -16.63
CA ARG A 309 15.41 -0.02 -15.77
C ARG A 309 14.24 -1.03 -15.79
N ALA A 310 13.04 -0.62 -16.19
CA ALA A 310 11.83 -1.45 -16.16
C ALA A 310 11.55 -2.20 -17.48
N GLY A 311 12.24 -1.87 -18.58
CA GLY A 311 12.11 -2.51 -19.88
C GLY A 311 12.78 -1.65 -20.97
N GLU A 312 13.22 -2.27 -22.07
CA GLU A 312 14.02 -1.66 -23.15
C GLU A 312 13.63 -0.21 -23.50
N GLU A 313 14.50 0.73 -23.09
CA GLU A 313 14.84 2.08 -23.61
C GLU A 313 13.79 3.10 -24.11
N ALA A 314 12.50 2.82 -24.17
CA ALA A 314 11.54 3.73 -24.83
C ALA A 314 10.42 4.19 -23.89
N GLY A 315 10.37 5.48 -23.54
CA GLY A 315 9.27 5.99 -22.71
C GLY A 315 9.28 7.49 -22.43
N ALA A 316 9.93 7.93 -21.35
CA ALA A 316 9.76 9.32 -20.86
C ALA A 316 10.57 10.36 -21.63
N ASP A 317 11.84 10.09 -21.93
CA ASP A 317 12.64 10.99 -22.78
C ASP A 317 12.06 11.06 -24.18
N GLU A 318 11.47 9.98 -24.68
CA GLU A 318 10.74 9.98 -25.95
C GLU A 318 9.43 10.75 -25.87
N ILE A 319 8.65 10.68 -24.79
CA ILE A 319 7.43 11.50 -24.62
C ILE A 319 7.79 12.98 -24.45
N ALA A 320 8.78 13.31 -23.63
CA ALA A 320 9.24 14.69 -23.44
C ALA A 320 9.88 15.24 -24.72
N SER A 321 10.72 14.46 -25.41
CA SER A 321 11.29 14.80 -26.72
C SER A 321 10.24 14.85 -27.82
N PHE A 322 9.22 13.99 -27.77
CA PHE A 322 8.07 14.02 -28.66
C PHE A 322 7.28 15.30 -28.43
N LEU A 323 6.94 15.66 -27.18
CA LEU A 323 6.24 16.90 -26.87
C LEU A 323 7.10 18.14 -27.19
N ASP A 324 8.39 18.14 -26.86
CA ASP A 324 9.31 19.24 -27.19
C ASP A 324 9.53 19.36 -28.70
N GLY A 325 9.59 18.23 -29.40
CA GLY A 325 9.70 18.16 -30.86
C GLY A 325 8.41 18.56 -31.57
N LEU A 326 7.24 18.23 -30.99
CA LEU A 326 5.93 18.51 -31.57
C LEU A 326 5.45 19.94 -31.27
N PHE A 327 5.77 20.48 -30.10
CA PHE A 327 5.25 21.78 -29.65
C PHE A 327 6.30 22.89 -29.54
N HIS A 328 7.60 22.56 -29.62
CA HIS A 328 8.72 23.49 -29.41
C HIS A 328 8.54 24.34 -28.14
N LEU A 329 8.27 23.67 -27.02
CA LEU A 329 7.93 24.32 -25.76
C LEU A 329 9.12 25.11 -25.19
N THR A 330 8.86 26.35 -24.76
CA THR A 330 9.81 27.06 -23.90
C THR A 330 9.81 26.45 -22.49
N ARG A 331 10.85 26.75 -21.70
CA ARG A 331 10.90 26.31 -20.29
C ARG A 331 9.67 26.77 -19.49
N GLU A 332 9.26 28.02 -19.66
CA GLU A 332 8.09 28.59 -18.99
C GLU A 332 6.79 27.87 -19.39
N GLU A 333 6.65 27.55 -20.69
CA GLU A 333 5.49 26.80 -21.20
C GLU A 333 5.43 25.38 -20.62
N ARG A 334 6.58 24.69 -20.51
CA ARG A 334 6.63 23.37 -19.85
C ARG A 334 6.23 23.46 -18.39
N GLU A 335 6.81 24.40 -17.66
CA GLU A 335 6.48 24.62 -16.25
C GLU A 335 4.98 24.91 -16.08
N SER A 336 4.39 25.70 -16.98
CA SER A 336 2.96 26.00 -16.98
C SER A 336 2.09 24.79 -17.35
N LEU A 337 2.47 24.02 -18.36
CA LEU A 337 1.73 22.86 -18.86
C LEU A 337 1.62 21.76 -17.79
N PHE A 338 2.72 21.54 -17.07
CA PHE A 338 2.85 20.50 -16.05
C PHE A 338 2.60 21.01 -14.61
N ALA A 339 2.36 22.32 -14.43
CA ALA A 339 2.05 22.89 -13.13
C ALA A 339 0.68 22.46 -12.58
N GLY A 340 -0.28 22.21 -13.47
CA GLY A 340 -1.60 21.71 -13.09
C GLY A 340 -1.74 20.20 -13.26
N PRO A 341 -2.96 19.68 -13.08
CA PRO A 341 -3.25 18.26 -13.25
C PRO A 341 -2.92 17.71 -14.63
N VAL A 342 -2.30 16.54 -14.62
CA VAL A 342 -2.11 15.68 -15.79
C VAL A 342 -2.85 14.39 -15.53
N VAL A 343 -3.69 13.98 -16.48
CA VAL A 343 -4.40 12.70 -16.43
C VAL A 343 -4.11 11.92 -17.71
N ALA A 344 -3.61 10.70 -17.56
CA ALA A 344 -3.51 9.73 -18.65
C ALA A 344 -4.65 8.73 -18.55
N VAL A 345 -5.30 8.45 -19.68
CA VAL A 345 -6.44 7.55 -19.74
C VAL A 345 -6.24 6.56 -20.88
N VAL A 346 -6.39 5.27 -20.57
CA VAL A 346 -6.64 4.23 -21.57
C VAL A 346 -8.11 3.87 -21.48
N GLY A 347 -8.86 4.12 -22.54
CA GLY A 347 -10.31 4.01 -22.57
C GLY A 347 -10.91 4.78 -23.73
N GLY A 348 -12.24 4.87 -23.76
CA GLY A 348 -12.95 5.40 -24.92
C GLY A 348 -12.73 4.55 -26.17
N ARG A 349 -13.07 5.11 -27.34
CA ARG A 349 -12.94 4.43 -28.63
C ARG A 349 -11.91 5.12 -29.51
N ALA A 350 -11.14 4.33 -30.24
CA ALA A 350 -10.30 4.79 -31.33
C ALA A 350 -10.46 3.86 -32.54
N HIS A 351 -10.40 4.43 -33.74
CA HIS A 351 -10.36 3.64 -34.97
C HIS A 351 -8.92 3.23 -35.27
N SER A 352 -8.75 1.96 -35.64
CA SER A 352 -7.48 1.40 -36.10
C SER A 352 -7.72 0.45 -37.29
N PRO A 353 -6.67 0.01 -38.01
CA PRO A 353 -6.82 -0.95 -39.10
C PRO A 353 -7.25 -2.34 -38.61
N LEU A 354 -7.13 -2.58 -37.29
CA LEU A 354 -7.55 -3.82 -36.62
C LEU A 354 -9.01 -3.76 -36.14
N GLY A 355 -9.69 -2.63 -36.35
CA GLY A 355 -11.06 -2.35 -35.87
C GLY A 355 -11.09 -1.30 -34.77
N GLU A 356 -12.22 -1.24 -34.04
CA GLU A 356 -12.35 -0.40 -32.84
C GLU A 356 -11.42 -0.93 -31.74
N THR A 357 -10.57 -0.06 -31.20
CA THR A 357 -9.66 -0.34 -30.09
C THR A 357 -9.86 0.67 -28.96
N PRO A 358 -9.46 0.36 -27.71
CA PRO A 358 -9.38 1.35 -26.66
C PRO A 358 -8.50 2.54 -27.09
N GLY A 359 -8.96 3.76 -26.81
CA GLY A 359 -8.15 4.96 -27.00
C GLY A 359 -7.10 5.13 -25.91
N LEU A 360 -6.14 6.04 -26.17
CA LEU A 360 -5.14 6.49 -25.21
C LEU A 360 -5.04 8.00 -25.33
N TYR A 361 -5.29 8.74 -24.24
CA TYR A 361 -5.14 10.19 -24.25
C TYR A 361 -4.57 10.75 -22.96
N LEU A 362 -3.95 11.92 -23.10
CA LEU A 362 -3.53 12.79 -22.03
C LEU A 362 -4.48 13.97 -21.96
N LEU A 363 -4.93 14.29 -20.74
CA LEU A 363 -5.67 15.49 -20.41
C LEU A 363 -4.81 16.35 -19.49
N LEU A 364 -4.37 17.48 -20.02
CA LEU A 364 -3.49 18.43 -19.38
C LEU A 364 -4.31 19.64 -18.95
N HIS A 365 -4.07 20.15 -17.75
CA HIS A 365 -4.70 21.37 -17.24
C HIS A 365 -3.62 22.43 -17.00
N PRO A 366 -3.23 23.20 -18.03
CA PRO A 366 -2.19 24.21 -17.89
C PRO A 366 -2.55 25.26 -16.85
N SER A 367 -1.57 25.79 -16.12
CA SER A 367 -1.79 26.91 -15.19
C SER A 367 -2.04 28.24 -15.93
N ARG A 368 -1.52 28.38 -17.16
CA ARG A 368 -1.80 29.50 -18.06
C ARG A 368 -2.99 29.21 -18.99
N PRO A 369 -4.08 29.99 -18.94
CA PRO A 369 -5.32 29.71 -19.69
C PRO A 369 -5.18 29.73 -21.23
N ASP A 370 -4.26 30.54 -21.75
CA ASP A 370 -4.01 30.73 -23.19
C ASP A 370 -3.13 29.62 -23.81
N LEU A 371 -2.47 28.82 -22.96
CA LEU A 371 -1.44 27.90 -23.43
C LEU A 371 -2.02 26.75 -24.25
N ALA A 372 -3.15 26.16 -23.83
CA ALA A 372 -3.76 25.03 -24.53
C ALA A 372 -4.11 25.36 -26.00
N GLU A 373 -4.78 26.50 -26.22
CA GLU A 373 -5.15 26.95 -27.57
C GLU A 373 -3.91 27.30 -28.41
N THR A 374 -2.91 27.95 -27.81
CA THR A 374 -1.63 28.23 -28.47
C THR A 374 -0.92 26.97 -28.93
N LEU A 375 -0.89 25.92 -28.09
CA LEU A 375 -0.26 24.64 -28.43
C LEU A 375 -1.01 23.90 -29.54
N LEU A 376 -2.34 23.93 -29.53
CA LEU A 376 -3.13 23.38 -30.62
C LEU A 376 -2.85 24.11 -31.95
N GLU A 377 -2.78 25.45 -31.94
CA GLU A 377 -2.44 26.22 -33.14
C GLU A 377 -1.06 25.87 -33.69
N ARG A 378 -0.07 25.66 -32.82
CA ARG A 378 1.26 25.19 -33.22
C ARG A 378 1.19 23.84 -33.92
N VAL A 379 0.48 22.86 -33.34
CA VAL A 379 0.31 21.52 -33.94
C VAL A 379 -0.33 21.61 -35.32
N LEU A 380 -1.38 22.41 -35.45
CA LEU A 380 -2.09 22.61 -36.71
C LEU A 380 -1.24 23.31 -37.78
N SER A 381 -0.23 24.07 -37.37
CA SER A 381 0.70 24.75 -38.27
C SER A 381 1.89 23.88 -38.72
N LEU A 382 2.09 22.71 -38.10
CA LEU A 382 3.20 21.83 -38.45
C LEU A 382 3.05 21.30 -39.89
N PRO A 383 4.12 21.29 -40.68
CA PRO A 383 4.11 20.67 -42.00
C PRO A 383 4.05 19.16 -41.85
N GLN A 384 2.85 18.58 -41.97
CA GLN A 384 2.63 17.13 -41.87
C GLN A 384 2.19 16.53 -43.21
N PRO A 385 2.58 15.28 -43.55
CA PRO A 385 2.19 14.63 -44.80
C PRO A 385 0.68 14.46 -44.96
N ILE A 386 0.00 14.26 -43.83
CA ILE A 386 -1.46 14.24 -43.72
C ILE A 386 -1.81 15.42 -42.81
N PRO A 387 -2.60 16.40 -43.26
CA PRO A 387 -2.99 17.53 -42.43
C PRO A 387 -4.03 17.10 -41.40
N PHE A 388 -4.03 17.76 -40.25
CA PHE A 388 -5.15 17.70 -39.32
C PHE A 388 -6.39 18.34 -39.95
N GLY A 389 -7.55 17.69 -39.80
CA GLY A 389 -8.85 18.27 -40.10
C GLY A 389 -9.47 18.87 -38.85
N ASP A 390 -10.02 20.08 -38.95
CA ASP A 390 -10.80 20.67 -37.87
C ASP A 390 -12.06 19.83 -37.61
N VAL A 391 -12.39 19.62 -36.33
CA VAL A 391 -13.60 18.91 -35.90
C VAL A 391 -14.36 19.76 -34.89
N THR A 392 -15.68 19.77 -35.00
CA THR A 392 -16.54 20.40 -34.01
C THR A 392 -16.86 19.39 -32.90
N ALA A 393 -16.53 19.74 -31.65
CA ALA A 393 -16.83 18.94 -30.48
C ALA A 393 -17.46 19.83 -29.40
N GLU A 394 -18.64 19.44 -28.90
CA GLU A 394 -19.32 20.18 -27.83
C GLU A 394 -18.46 20.21 -26.55
N GLY A 395 -18.40 21.37 -25.89
CA GLY A 395 -17.59 21.55 -24.67
C GLY A 395 -16.10 21.82 -24.91
N TRP A 396 -15.67 21.96 -26.17
CA TRP A 396 -14.30 22.30 -26.56
C TRP A 396 -14.30 23.56 -27.42
N SER A 397 -13.34 24.48 -27.21
CA SER A 397 -13.19 25.68 -28.06
C SER A 397 -12.80 25.27 -29.48
N ARG A 398 -11.87 24.31 -29.59
CA ARG A 398 -11.34 23.84 -30.86
C ARG A 398 -10.87 22.39 -30.72
N ALA A 399 -11.12 21.59 -31.74
CA ALA A 399 -10.60 20.23 -31.84
C ALA A 399 -10.13 19.96 -33.26
N ALA A 400 -9.15 19.09 -33.39
CA ALA A 400 -8.62 18.66 -34.67
C ALA A 400 -8.23 17.19 -34.60
N THR A 401 -8.38 16.51 -35.74
CA THR A 401 -8.07 15.10 -35.86
C THR A 401 -7.15 14.84 -37.05
N LEU A 402 -6.21 13.95 -36.86
CA LEU A 402 -5.41 13.37 -37.93
C LEU A 402 -5.88 11.94 -38.15
N GLN A 403 -6.54 11.71 -39.27
CA GLN A 403 -6.98 10.37 -39.68
C GLN A 403 -5.82 9.67 -40.39
N ALA A 404 -5.02 8.93 -39.64
CA ALA A 404 -3.90 8.15 -40.16
C ALA A 404 -4.16 6.64 -39.93
N PHE A 405 -3.14 5.91 -39.48
CA PHE A 405 -3.32 4.52 -39.02
C PHE A 405 -4.19 4.45 -37.77
N ALA A 406 -4.21 5.51 -36.95
CA ALA A 406 -5.17 5.68 -35.87
C ALA A 406 -5.62 7.15 -35.83
N ASP A 407 -6.80 7.39 -35.27
CA ASP A 407 -7.32 8.76 -35.10
C ASP A 407 -6.56 9.47 -33.99
N VAL A 408 -5.63 10.35 -34.36
CA VAL A 408 -4.93 11.21 -33.40
C VAL A 408 -5.73 12.50 -33.24
N THR A 409 -6.31 12.69 -32.06
CA THR A 409 -7.14 13.84 -31.72
C THR A 409 -6.38 14.78 -30.78
N VAL A 410 -6.44 16.07 -31.11
CA VAL A 410 -5.98 17.16 -30.24
C VAL A 410 -7.13 18.13 -30.04
N ALA A 411 -7.47 18.44 -28.80
CA ALA A 411 -8.56 19.37 -28.48
C ALA A 411 -8.12 20.34 -27.38
N ALA A 412 -8.53 21.60 -27.50
CA ALA A 412 -8.18 22.65 -26.56
C ALA A 412 -9.40 23.48 -26.17
N ASP A 413 -9.42 23.89 -24.91
CA ASP A 413 -10.21 25.00 -24.39
C ASP A 413 -9.33 25.81 -23.41
N PRO A 414 -9.80 26.95 -22.87
CA PRO A 414 -8.97 27.83 -22.03
C PRO A 414 -8.49 27.22 -20.71
N LYS A 415 -8.93 26.00 -20.34
CA LYS A 415 -8.56 25.34 -19.09
C LYS A 415 -7.90 23.98 -19.30
N ARG A 416 -8.00 23.39 -20.49
CA ARG A 416 -7.47 22.05 -20.75
C ARG A 416 -7.05 21.81 -22.18
N LEU A 417 -6.05 20.93 -22.32
CA LEU A 417 -5.55 20.39 -23.57
C LEU A 417 -5.69 18.86 -23.53
N LEU A 418 -6.31 18.29 -24.54
CA LEU A 418 -6.35 16.85 -24.80
C LEU A 418 -5.43 16.53 -25.97
N LEU A 419 -4.63 15.47 -25.81
CA LEU A 419 -3.77 14.90 -26.85
C LEU A 419 -3.88 13.38 -26.76
N GLY A 420 -4.24 12.71 -27.84
CA GLY A 420 -4.24 11.25 -27.82
C GLY A 420 -4.77 10.57 -29.06
N ILE A 421 -4.74 9.25 -29.02
CA ILE A 421 -5.42 8.37 -29.97
C ILE A 421 -6.85 8.17 -29.45
N LEU A 422 -7.79 8.89 -30.03
CA LEU A 422 -9.20 8.90 -29.62
C LEU A 422 -10.06 9.32 -30.81
N ASP A 423 -11.18 8.65 -31.02
CA ASP A 423 -12.19 9.08 -31.98
C ASP A 423 -12.74 10.46 -31.57
N PRO A 424 -12.66 11.48 -32.44
CA PRO A 424 -13.14 12.81 -32.12
C PRO A 424 -14.65 12.84 -31.82
N ALA A 425 -15.44 11.88 -32.30
CA ALA A 425 -16.85 11.73 -31.93
C ALA A 425 -17.06 11.35 -30.46
N GLY A 426 -16.02 10.83 -29.79
CA GLY A 426 -16.01 10.52 -28.37
C GLY A 426 -15.73 11.72 -27.45
N LEU A 427 -15.22 12.84 -27.96
CA LEU A 427 -14.90 14.04 -27.18
C LEU A 427 -16.07 14.62 -26.34
N PRO A 428 -17.32 14.67 -26.84
CA PRO A 428 -18.45 15.15 -26.04
C PRO A 428 -19.03 14.07 -25.11
N LEU A 429 -18.60 12.81 -25.23
CA LEU A 429 -19.15 11.71 -24.46
C LEU A 429 -18.41 11.59 -23.11
N PRO A 430 -19.10 11.82 -21.98
CA PRO A 430 -18.49 11.63 -20.68
C PRO A 430 -18.19 10.15 -20.45
N VAL A 431 -17.11 9.88 -19.72
CA VAL A 431 -16.84 8.54 -19.19
C VAL A 431 -17.90 8.17 -18.14
N GLU A 432 -18.29 6.89 -18.11
CA GLU A 432 -19.23 6.35 -17.13
C GLU A 432 -18.74 6.62 -15.71
N GLU A 433 -19.55 7.36 -14.95
CA GLU A 433 -19.17 7.93 -13.65
C GLU A 433 -19.13 6.92 -12.49
N THR A 434 -19.49 5.67 -12.72
CA THR A 434 -19.58 4.65 -11.68
C THR A 434 -18.29 3.84 -11.60
N GLY A 435 -17.56 3.92 -10.49
CA GLY A 435 -16.46 3.00 -10.20
C GLY A 435 -15.31 3.59 -9.37
N PRO A 436 -14.37 2.74 -8.94
CA PRO A 436 -13.17 3.11 -8.18
C PRO A 436 -12.18 4.01 -8.95
N PHE A 437 -12.30 4.14 -10.27
CA PHE A 437 -11.39 4.97 -11.08
C PHE A 437 -11.45 6.47 -10.73
N ARG A 438 -12.45 6.88 -9.95
CA ARG A 438 -12.57 8.24 -9.41
C ARG A 438 -11.60 8.50 -8.26
N GLU A 439 -11.14 7.47 -7.56
CA GLU A 439 -10.25 7.64 -6.41
C GLU A 439 -8.92 8.31 -6.78
N PRO A 440 -8.24 7.94 -7.87
CA PRO A 440 -7.07 8.68 -8.38
C PRO A 440 -7.35 10.14 -8.77
N LEU A 441 -8.60 10.47 -9.06
CA LEU A 441 -9.04 11.79 -9.54
C LEU A 441 -9.57 12.68 -8.42
N ASP A 442 -9.48 12.25 -7.17
CA ASP A 442 -9.96 13.04 -6.04
C ASP A 442 -9.17 14.38 -5.97
N PRO A 443 -9.85 15.53 -6.02
CA PRO A 443 -9.21 16.85 -5.95
C PRO A 443 -8.36 17.07 -4.71
N ASP A 444 -8.70 16.45 -3.59
CA ASP A 444 -7.98 16.56 -2.32
C ASP A 444 -6.82 15.56 -2.24
N GLY A 445 -6.74 14.59 -3.16
CA GLY A 445 -5.63 13.64 -3.27
C GLY A 445 -4.41 14.23 -3.98
N TYR A 446 -3.28 13.53 -3.92
CA TYR A 446 -2.02 13.89 -4.60
C TYR A 446 -1.85 13.14 -5.93
N GLY A 447 -2.93 12.58 -6.46
CA GLY A 447 -2.95 11.74 -7.66
C GLY A 447 -3.06 10.25 -7.33
N GLY A 448 -2.83 9.42 -8.33
CA GLY A 448 -3.00 7.98 -8.21
C GLY A 448 -3.04 7.26 -9.55
N PHE A 449 -3.41 5.99 -9.48
CA PHE A 449 -3.53 5.08 -10.60
C PHE A 449 -4.73 4.16 -10.42
N TYR A 450 -5.40 3.82 -11.51
CA TYR A 450 -6.47 2.84 -11.56
C TYR A 450 -6.24 1.91 -12.75
N LEU A 451 -6.52 0.62 -12.53
CA LEU A 451 -6.51 -0.41 -13.55
C LEU A 451 -7.71 -1.35 -13.38
N SER A 452 -8.53 -1.49 -14.41
CA SER A 452 -9.55 -2.53 -14.48
C SER A 452 -8.98 -3.79 -15.14
N THR A 453 -8.70 -4.81 -14.37
CA THR A 453 -8.23 -6.11 -14.89
C THR A 453 -9.33 -6.83 -15.65
N ALA A 454 -10.58 -6.77 -15.19
CA ALA A 454 -11.73 -7.36 -15.87
C ALA A 454 -11.93 -6.77 -17.27
N ARG A 455 -11.89 -5.44 -17.39
CA ARG A 455 -12.08 -4.79 -18.70
C ARG A 455 -10.84 -4.89 -19.58
N LEU A 456 -9.66 -4.92 -18.98
CA LEU A 456 -8.42 -5.15 -19.74
C LEU A 456 -8.46 -6.52 -20.40
N ASP A 457 -8.92 -7.56 -19.70
CA ASP A 457 -9.17 -8.90 -20.26
C ASP A 457 -10.17 -8.85 -21.42
N GLU A 458 -11.35 -8.26 -21.21
CA GLU A 458 -12.38 -8.12 -22.26
C GLU A 458 -11.86 -7.41 -23.52
N ALA A 459 -11.01 -6.38 -23.35
CA ALA A 459 -10.46 -5.60 -24.46
C ALA A 459 -9.26 -6.26 -25.15
N LEU A 460 -8.32 -6.82 -24.38
CA LEU A 460 -7.03 -7.28 -24.91
C LEU A 460 -6.98 -8.77 -25.20
N THR A 461 -7.62 -9.62 -24.41
CA THR A 461 -7.54 -11.08 -24.60
C THR A 461 -7.98 -11.52 -26.00
N PRO A 462 -9.09 -11.00 -26.59
CA PRO A 462 -9.45 -11.34 -27.96
C PRO A 462 -8.39 -10.93 -28.99
N LEU A 463 -7.73 -9.79 -28.78
CA LEU A 463 -6.68 -9.29 -29.66
C LEU A 463 -5.41 -10.12 -29.52
N LEU A 464 -4.98 -10.41 -28.30
CA LEU A 464 -3.81 -11.24 -28.01
C LEU A 464 -3.97 -12.66 -28.58
N LEU A 465 -5.15 -13.27 -28.45
CA LEU A 465 -5.42 -14.60 -29.01
C LEU A 465 -5.44 -14.61 -30.55
N ARG A 466 -5.88 -13.52 -31.20
CA ARG A 466 -5.79 -13.39 -32.66
C ARG A 466 -4.35 -13.28 -33.15
N LEU A 467 -3.49 -12.64 -32.35
CA LEU A 467 -2.07 -12.46 -32.67
C LEU A 467 -1.19 -13.62 -32.19
N ALA A 468 -1.70 -14.51 -31.33
CA ALA A 468 -0.99 -15.67 -30.81
C ALA A 468 -0.27 -16.53 -31.87
N PRO A 469 -0.79 -16.73 -33.10
CA PRO A 469 -0.05 -17.46 -34.14
C PRO A 469 1.28 -16.79 -34.57
N LEU A 470 1.49 -15.52 -34.22
CA LEU A 470 2.71 -14.77 -34.52
C LEU A 470 3.77 -14.90 -33.41
N ASP A 471 3.34 -15.08 -32.15
CA ASP A 471 4.22 -15.24 -30.99
C ASP A 471 3.48 -15.94 -29.83
N ASP A 472 3.96 -17.12 -29.44
CA ASP A 472 3.43 -17.93 -28.34
C ASP A 472 3.43 -17.18 -26.97
N ARG A 473 4.27 -16.15 -26.80
CA ARG A 473 4.26 -15.30 -25.61
C ARG A 473 2.95 -14.55 -25.45
N LEU A 474 2.27 -14.21 -26.55
CA LEU A 474 0.99 -13.51 -26.53
C LEU A 474 -0.14 -14.41 -26.01
N ALA A 475 -0.10 -15.70 -26.34
CA ALA A 475 -1.04 -16.67 -25.78
C ALA A 475 -0.87 -16.82 -24.26
N ARG A 476 0.39 -16.83 -23.78
CA ARG A 476 0.67 -16.88 -22.33
C ARG A 476 0.26 -15.59 -21.62
N ALA A 477 0.48 -14.43 -22.25
CA ALA A 477 0.05 -13.14 -21.72
C ALA A 477 -1.49 -13.08 -21.58
N ALA A 478 -2.22 -13.57 -22.57
CA ALA A 478 -3.68 -13.69 -22.51
C ALA A 478 -4.15 -14.57 -21.35
N GLN A 479 -3.56 -15.76 -21.18
CA GLN A 479 -3.87 -16.67 -20.07
C GLN A 479 -3.58 -16.05 -18.69
N LEU A 480 -2.47 -15.33 -18.56
CA LEU A 480 -2.12 -14.64 -17.32
C LEU A 480 -3.12 -13.53 -17.01
N LEU A 481 -3.51 -12.75 -18.01
CA LEU A 481 -4.48 -11.68 -17.87
C LEU A 481 -5.85 -12.21 -17.43
N GLU A 482 -6.32 -13.28 -18.08
CA GLU A 482 -7.56 -13.98 -17.73
C GLU A 482 -7.52 -14.48 -16.28
N ALA A 483 -6.44 -15.18 -15.88
CA ALA A 483 -6.28 -15.69 -14.52
C ALA A 483 -6.25 -14.58 -13.45
N ILE A 484 -5.70 -13.40 -13.77
CA ILE A 484 -5.74 -12.23 -12.89
C ILE A 484 -7.17 -11.66 -12.84
N ALA A 485 -7.82 -11.50 -13.99
CA ALA A 485 -9.17 -10.95 -14.13
C ALA A 485 -10.29 -11.83 -13.53
N GLU A 486 -10.04 -13.13 -13.35
CA GLU A 486 -10.92 -14.04 -12.62
C GLU A 486 -10.97 -13.71 -11.11
N ARG A 487 -9.89 -13.18 -10.56
CA ARG A 487 -9.72 -12.98 -9.11
C ARG A 487 -9.84 -11.52 -8.70
N ILE A 488 -9.30 -10.64 -9.52
CA ILE A 488 -9.21 -9.20 -9.28
C ILE A 488 -10.07 -8.52 -10.34
N GLU A 489 -11.02 -7.70 -9.91
CA GLU A 489 -11.85 -6.89 -10.81
C GLU A 489 -11.11 -5.60 -11.20
N ALA A 490 -10.49 -4.96 -10.22
CA ALA A 490 -9.70 -3.76 -10.42
C ALA A 490 -8.72 -3.48 -9.27
N LEU A 491 -7.74 -2.64 -9.59
CA LEU A 491 -6.75 -2.08 -8.67
C LEU A 491 -6.86 -0.55 -8.70
N SER A 492 -6.82 0.08 -7.54
CA SER A 492 -6.81 1.54 -7.39
C SER A 492 -5.74 1.93 -6.37
N LEU A 493 -4.81 2.78 -6.75
CA LEU A 493 -3.83 3.40 -5.86
C LEU A 493 -4.12 4.89 -5.80
N ARG A 494 -4.26 5.44 -4.61
CA ARG A 494 -4.47 6.86 -4.38
C ARG A 494 -3.44 7.39 -3.39
N PHE A 495 -2.79 8.49 -3.72
CA PHE A 495 -1.94 9.23 -2.78
C PHE A 495 -2.82 10.20 -1.98
N LEU A 496 -2.89 10.02 -0.67
CA LEU A 496 -3.66 10.87 0.25
C LEU A 496 -2.84 12.07 0.72
N SER A 497 -1.53 11.86 0.86
CA SER A 497 -0.55 12.88 1.14
C SER A 497 0.79 12.43 0.55
N PRO A 498 1.84 13.27 0.58
CA PRO A 498 3.16 12.87 0.07
C PRO A 498 3.77 11.69 0.83
N GLY A 499 3.35 11.48 2.08
CA GLY A 499 3.78 10.36 2.92
C GLY A 499 2.72 9.27 3.07
N GLU A 500 1.61 9.30 2.32
CA GLU A 500 0.52 8.37 2.55
C GLU A 500 -0.18 7.93 1.25
N ALA A 501 -0.29 6.62 1.06
CA ALA A 501 -0.96 6.01 -0.09
C ALA A 501 -1.98 4.95 0.35
N LEU A 502 -3.01 4.79 -0.48
CA LEU A 502 -4.09 3.84 -0.29
C LEU A 502 -4.22 2.98 -1.54
N LEU A 503 -3.89 1.70 -1.44
CA LEU A 503 -4.11 0.71 -2.48
C LEU A 503 -5.39 -0.08 -2.15
N ARG A 504 -6.34 -0.08 -3.07
CA ARG A 504 -7.56 -0.87 -3.02
C ARG A 504 -7.50 -1.94 -4.11
N VAL A 505 -7.78 -3.18 -3.71
CA VAL A 505 -7.92 -4.35 -4.57
C VAL A 505 -9.37 -4.79 -4.52
N LEU A 506 -10.10 -4.50 -5.59
CA LEU A 506 -11.48 -4.98 -5.74
C LEU A 506 -11.41 -6.43 -6.19
N SER A 507 -11.92 -7.32 -5.34
CA SER A 507 -12.01 -8.73 -5.69
C SER A 507 -13.24 -8.94 -6.55
N ARG A 508 -13.13 -9.75 -7.59
CA ARG A 508 -14.32 -10.16 -8.35
C ARG A 508 -15.15 -11.02 -7.40
N SER A 509 -16.32 -10.55 -6.98
CA SER A 509 -17.19 -11.33 -6.11
C SER A 509 -17.54 -12.62 -6.86
N GLY A 510 -16.93 -13.73 -6.45
CA GLY A 510 -17.28 -15.04 -6.97
C GLY A 510 -18.79 -15.20 -6.80
N GLY A 511 -19.51 -15.43 -7.91
CA GLY A 511 -20.82 -16.05 -7.81
C GLY A 511 -20.61 -17.33 -7.01
N ALA A 512 -21.14 -17.35 -5.78
CA ALA A 512 -21.10 -18.50 -4.89
C ALA A 512 -21.74 -19.74 -5.54
#